data_AF-A0A9P8L1L5-F1
#
_entry.id   AF-A0A9P8L1L5-F1
#
_cell.length_a   1.000
_cell.length_b   1.000
_cell.length_c   1.000
_cell.angle_alpha   90.00
_cell.angle_beta   90.00
_cell.angle_gamma   90.00
#
_symmetry.space_group_name_H-M   'P 1'
#
loop_
_entity.id
_entity.type
_entity.pdbx_description
1 polymer ?
#
loop_
_entity_poly.entity_id
_entity_poly.type
_entity_poly.pdbx_seq_one_letter_code
_entity_poly.pdbx_strand_id
1 'polypeptide(L)'
;MQGVAVHGIFLDETPNRYSAKTAEYLDAVRQEVKNSSGILGDRMVIYNPGSIPDTRFANLGPDLTAVFEETYQTYRSKALQDRLSSVPYARSRCCYIVHSVPSNEVRQLVTQLRHRAGYLFLTGLSENYYASFGPTWSDFVAAMSTE
;
A
#
# COMPACT_ATOMS: atom_id res chain seq x y z
N MET A 1 -16.96 5.55 22.23
CA MET A 1 -18.10 5.30 21.32
C MET A 1 -18.09 3.81 20.98
N GLN A 2 -19.19 3.10 21.22
CA GLN A 2 -19.45 1.80 20.60
C GLN A 2 -20.40 2.08 19.43
N GLY A 3 -20.02 1.69 18.21
CA GLY A 3 -20.78 1.98 17.00
C GLY A 3 -20.02 1.55 15.74
N VAL A 4 -20.72 1.51 14.61
CA VAL A 4 -20.12 1.22 13.30
C VAL A 4 -19.49 2.51 12.77
N ALA A 5 -18.16 2.54 12.68
CA ALA A 5 -17.41 3.67 12.13
C ALA A 5 -16.10 3.20 11.49
N VAL A 6 -15.54 4.04 10.62
CA VAL A 6 -14.21 3.86 10.04
C VAL A 6 -13.30 5.02 10.47
N HIS A 7 -11.99 4.77 10.45
CA HIS A 7 -10.97 5.73 10.88
C HIS A 7 -10.18 6.33 9.70
N GLY A 8 -10.65 6.08 8.48
CA GLY A 8 -9.99 6.49 7.26
C GLY A 8 -10.67 5.91 6.03
N ILE A 9 -10.17 6.31 4.86
CA ILE A 9 -10.65 5.89 3.56
C ILE A 9 -9.47 5.37 2.73
N PHE A 10 -9.66 4.17 2.19
CA PHE A 10 -8.80 3.59 1.16
C PHE A 10 -9.41 3.94 -0.20
N LEU A 11 -8.71 4.77 -0.97
CA LEU A 11 -9.12 5.20 -2.30
C LEU A 11 -8.44 4.30 -3.32
N ASP A 12 -9.24 3.43 -3.93
CA ASP A 12 -8.78 2.51 -4.95
C ASP A 12 -8.72 3.16 -6.34
N GLU A 13 -7.93 2.57 -7.25
CA GLU A 13 -7.74 3.03 -8.63
C GLU A 13 -7.39 4.52 -8.77
N THR A 14 -6.66 5.06 -7.80
CA THR A 14 -6.23 6.47 -7.85
C THR A 14 -5.32 6.73 -9.07
N PRO A 15 -5.35 7.93 -9.67
CA PRO A 15 -4.48 8.26 -10.80
C PRO A 15 -3.00 8.05 -10.49
N ASN A 16 -2.30 7.29 -11.34
CA ASN A 16 -0.85 7.09 -11.25
C ASN A 16 -0.03 8.09 -12.08
N ARG A 17 -0.65 8.78 -13.05
CA ARG A 17 0.00 9.78 -13.92
C ARG A 17 -0.35 11.18 -13.49
N TYR A 18 0.68 12.02 -13.36
CA TYR A 18 0.48 13.39 -12.92
C TYR A 18 -0.10 14.29 -14.01
N SER A 19 -1.12 15.05 -13.62
CA SER A 19 -1.57 16.28 -14.25
C SER A 19 -2.05 17.24 -13.17
N ALA A 20 -2.07 18.56 -13.43
CA ALA A 20 -2.59 19.52 -12.45
C ALA A 20 -4.01 19.17 -12.00
N LYS A 21 -4.87 18.76 -12.94
CA LYS A 21 -6.25 18.34 -12.68
C LYS A 21 -6.33 17.10 -11.76
N THR A 22 -5.49 16.09 -11.98
CA THR A 22 -5.52 14.87 -11.13
C THR A 22 -4.96 15.14 -9.73
N ALA A 23 -3.96 16.01 -9.63
CA ALA A 23 -3.43 16.49 -8.35
C ALA A 23 -4.48 17.26 -7.55
N GLU A 24 -5.15 18.23 -8.17
CA GLU A 24 -6.25 19.00 -7.56
C GLU A 24 -7.41 18.11 -7.13
N TYR A 25 -7.79 17.13 -7.97
CA TYR A 25 -8.84 16.17 -7.64
C TYR A 25 -8.48 15.35 -6.41
N LEU A 26 -7.28 14.76 -6.36
CA LEU A 26 -6.85 13.95 -5.23
C LEU A 26 -6.75 14.79 -3.94
N ASP A 27 -6.25 16.03 -4.02
CA ASP A 27 -6.21 16.92 -2.86
C ASP A 27 -7.62 17.26 -2.35
N ALA A 28 -8.57 17.57 -3.24
CA ALA A 28 -9.94 17.84 -2.86
C ALA A 28 -10.60 16.64 -2.14
N VAL A 29 -10.42 15.42 -2.67
CA VAL A 29 -10.92 14.19 -2.03
C VAL A 29 -10.28 14.00 -0.65
N ARG A 30 -8.97 14.19 -0.53
CA ARG A 30 -8.26 14.11 0.75
C ARG A 30 -8.83 15.11 1.77
N GLN A 31 -9.03 16.36 1.37
CA GLN A 31 -9.59 17.39 2.25
C GLN A 31 -11.00 17.02 2.73
N GLU A 32 -11.83 16.49 1.84
CA GLU A 32 -13.18 16.03 2.21
C GLU A 32 -13.11 14.94 3.29
N VAL A 33 -12.25 13.94 3.11
CA VAL A 33 -12.04 12.88 4.12
C VAL A 33 -11.54 13.47 5.45
N LYS A 34 -10.58 14.40 5.41
CA LYS A 34 -10.02 15.04 6.61
C LYS A 34 -11.03 15.93 7.34
N ASN A 35 -12.02 16.48 6.65
CA ASN A 35 -13.03 17.36 7.23
C ASN A 35 -14.32 16.63 7.62
N SER A 36 -14.50 15.37 7.21
CA SER A 36 -15.70 14.59 7.53
C SER A 36 -15.75 14.20 9.01
N SER A 37 -16.77 14.69 9.73
CA SER A 37 -16.98 14.40 11.15
C SER A 37 -17.44 12.97 11.44
N GLY A 38 -17.95 12.25 10.43
CA GLY A 38 -18.36 10.85 10.54
C GLY A 38 -17.18 9.86 10.46
N ILE A 39 -16.01 10.31 10.02
CA ILE A 39 -14.77 9.53 9.98
C ILE A 39 -13.98 9.86 11.24
N LEU A 40 -13.69 8.83 12.03
CA LEU A 40 -13.08 8.98 13.35
C LEU A 40 -11.55 8.98 13.27
N GLY A 41 -10.90 9.24 14.41
CA GLY A 41 -9.44 9.22 14.53
C GLY A 41 -8.76 10.27 13.63
N ASP A 42 -7.61 9.88 13.06
CA ASP A 42 -6.79 10.75 12.22
C ASP A 42 -7.32 10.89 10.78
N ARG A 43 -8.43 10.20 10.47
CA ARG A 43 -9.08 10.19 9.14
C ARG A 43 -8.06 9.85 8.06
N MET A 44 -7.41 8.70 8.24
CA MET A 44 -6.30 8.28 7.39
C MET A 44 -6.75 8.19 5.92
N VAL A 45 -5.96 8.73 5.01
CA VAL A 45 -6.20 8.68 3.57
C VAL A 45 -5.12 7.83 2.91
N ILE A 46 -5.55 6.72 2.32
CA ILE A 46 -4.67 5.77 1.63
C ILE A 46 -4.98 5.84 0.14
N TYR A 47 -3.97 6.07 -0.68
CA TYR A 47 -4.10 5.99 -2.14
C TYR A 47 -3.61 4.65 -2.63
N ASN A 48 -4.45 3.96 -3.40
CA ASN A 48 -4.04 2.79 -4.17
C ASN A 48 -4.10 3.07 -5.68
N PRO A 49 -2.97 3.35 -6.32
CA PRO A 49 -2.88 3.51 -7.76
C PRO A 49 -2.72 2.19 -8.54
N GLY A 50 -2.61 1.04 -7.86
CA GLY A 50 -2.33 -0.27 -8.47
C GLY A 50 -0.95 -0.38 -9.15
N SER A 51 -0.12 0.66 -9.08
CA SER A 51 1.19 0.74 -9.73
C SER A 51 1.99 1.93 -9.18
N ILE A 52 3.31 1.93 -9.38
CA ILE A 52 4.18 3.03 -8.92
C ILE A 52 3.67 4.38 -9.49
N PRO A 53 3.17 5.30 -8.64
CA PRO A 53 2.67 6.59 -9.11
C PRO A 53 3.81 7.55 -9.46
N ASP A 54 3.49 8.55 -10.26
CA ASP A 54 4.39 9.67 -10.55
C ASP A 54 4.90 10.31 -9.26
N THR A 55 6.21 10.58 -9.20
CA THR A 55 6.89 11.10 -8.01
C THR A 55 6.38 12.47 -7.58
N ARG A 56 5.77 13.23 -8.50
CA ARG A 56 5.12 14.52 -8.20
C ARG A 56 3.91 14.36 -7.27
N PHE A 57 3.30 13.18 -7.17
CA PHE A 57 2.26 12.90 -6.18
C PHE A 57 2.79 12.75 -4.75
N ALA A 58 4.09 12.48 -4.55
CA ALA A 58 4.64 12.25 -3.22
C ALA A 58 4.51 13.47 -2.29
N ASN A 59 4.55 14.66 -2.87
CA ASN A 59 4.40 15.95 -2.18
C ASN A 59 2.93 16.31 -1.91
N LEU A 60 1.97 15.64 -2.54
CA LEU A 60 0.53 15.95 -2.46
C LEU A 60 -0.17 15.30 -1.25
N GLY A 61 0.59 14.57 -0.42
CA GLY A 61 0.23 14.38 0.97
C GLY A 61 -0.91 13.40 1.31
N PRO A 62 -1.12 12.25 0.65
CA PRO A 62 -1.82 11.16 1.34
C PRO A 62 -0.97 10.71 2.53
N ASP A 63 -1.64 10.16 3.55
CA ASP A 63 -0.95 9.58 4.71
C ASP A 63 -0.14 8.35 4.29
N LEU A 64 -0.68 7.56 3.35
CA LEU A 64 -0.09 6.32 2.85
C LEU A 64 -0.39 6.15 1.35
N THR A 65 0.56 5.58 0.61
CA THR A 65 0.37 5.16 -0.78
C THR A 65 0.75 3.70 -0.95
N ALA A 66 -0.11 2.89 -1.57
CA ALA A 66 0.23 1.57 -2.08
C ALA A 66 1.07 1.72 -3.35
N VAL A 67 2.39 1.83 -3.19
CA VAL A 67 3.33 2.09 -4.28
C VAL A 67 3.63 0.83 -5.10
N PHE A 68 3.27 -0.34 -4.58
CA PHE A 68 3.41 -1.61 -5.26
C PHE A 68 2.25 -2.54 -4.92
N GLU A 69 1.62 -3.07 -5.96
CA GLU A 69 0.58 -4.11 -5.91
C GLU A 69 0.77 -5.04 -7.11
N GLU A 70 1.43 -6.18 -6.91
CA GLU A 70 1.60 -7.20 -7.96
C GLU A 70 2.15 -8.53 -7.40
N THR A 71 2.26 -9.54 -8.25
CA THR A 71 2.93 -10.81 -8.04
C THR A 71 4.35 -10.66 -7.51
N TYR A 72 4.75 -11.67 -6.74
CA TYR A 72 6.14 -11.90 -6.37
C TYR A 72 7.09 -11.90 -7.57
N GLN A 73 6.71 -12.52 -8.69
CA GLN A 73 7.56 -12.59 -9.87
C GLN A 73 7.85 -11.20 -10.44
N THR A 74 6.83 -10.34 -10.57
CA THR A 74 7.01 -8.96 -10.99
C THR A 74 7.83 -8.16 -9.99
N TYR A 75 7.61 -8.36 -8.68
CA TYR A 75 8.46 -7.78 -7.63
C TYR A 75 9.94 -8.08 -7.86
N ARG A 76 10.28 -9.34 -8.19
CA ARG A 76 11.67 -9.79 -8.40
C ARG A 76 12.30 -9.31 -9.71
N SER A 77 11.53 -8.73 -10.63
CA SER A 77 12.06 -8.26 -11.90
C SER A 77 13.04 -7.10 -11.74
N LYS A 78 14.15 -7.12 -12.49
CA LYS A 78 15.14 -6.04 -12.45
C LYS A 78 14.54 -4.68 -12.82
N ALA A 79 13.71 -4.64 -13.87
CA ALA A 79 13.08 -3.40 -14.32
C ALA A 79 12.21 -2.74 -13.24
N LEU A 80 11.46 -3.54 -12.47
CA LEU A 80 10.68 -2.99 -11.37
C LEU A 80 11.57 -2.57 -10.20
N GLN A 81 12.58 -3.35 -9.81
CA GLN A 81 13.49 -2.96 -8.74
C GLN A 81 14.21 -1.65 -9.05
N ASP A 82 14.63 -1.45 -10.29
CA ASP A 82 15.23 -0.19 -10.75
C ASP A 82 14.22 0.97 -10.62
N ARG A 83 12.94 0.76 -10.98
CA ARG A 83 11.88 1.76 -10.78
C ARG A 83 11.57 2.05 -9.32
N LEU A 84 11.52 1.03 -8.46
CA LEU A 84 11.25 1.19 -7.02
C LEU A 84 12.39 1.93 -6.32
N SER A 85 13.62 1.84 -6.82
CA SER A 85 14.77 2.54 -6.23
C SER A 85 14.68 4.07 -6.34
N SER A 86 13.87 4.60 -7.25
CA SER A 86 13.68 6.05 -7.47
C SER A 86 12.41 6.62 -6.84
N VAL A 87 11.65 5.79 -6.11
CA VAL A 87 10.39 6.18 -5.45
C VAL A 87 10.70 7.03 -4.21
N PRO A 88 10.30 8.32 -4.17
CA PRO A 88 10.77 9.28 -3.15
C PRO A 88 9.96 9.23 -1.84
N TYR A 89 9.17 8.17 -1.64
CA TYR A 89 8.25 8.08 -0.50
C TYR A 89 9.01 7.55 0.72
N ALA A 90 8.84 8.23 1.85
CA ALA A 90 9.35 7.73 3.12
C ALA A 90 8.72 6.37 3.44
N ARG A 91 9.50 5.46 4.03
CA ARG A 91 9.05 4.12 4.46
C ARG A 91 7.68 4.15 5.15
N SER A 92 7.47 5.07 6.09
CA SER A 92 6.22 5.18 6.87
C SER A 92 4.99 5.55 6.04
N ARG A 93 5.18 6.04 4.81
CA ARG A 93 4.14 6.44 3.85
C ARG A 93 4.00 5.46 2.69
N CYS A 94 4.66 4.30 2.75
CA CYS A 94 4.59 3.28 1.72
C CYS A 94 3.83 2.05 2.20
N CYS A 95 2.96 1.53 1.32
CA CYS A 95 2.35 0.21 1.42
C CYS A 95 2.80 -0.66 0.24
N TYR A 96 3.15 -1.91 0.52
CA TYR A 96 3.45 -2.91 -0.50
C TYR A 96 2.49 -4.08 -0.35
N ILE A 97 1.83 -4.42 -1.45
CA ILE A 97 0.95 -5.57 -1.57
C ILE A 97 1.61 -6.55 -2.53
N VAL A 98 1.95 -7.75 -2.05
CA VAL A 98 2.58 -8.80 -2.88
C VAL A 98 1.80 -10.10 -2.77
N HIS A 99 1.28 -10.57 -3.89
CA HIS A 99 0.59 -11.86 -3.95
C HIS A 99 1.40 -12.90 -4.73
N SER A 100 0.89 -14.14 -4.82
CA SER A 100 1.58 -15.26 -5.47
C SER A 100 2.99 -15.51 -4.89
N VAL A 101 3.21 -15.26 -3.60
CA VAL A 101 4.51 -15.44 -2.95
C VAL A 101 4.74 -16.93 -2.65
N PRO A 102 5.85 -17.55 -3.12
CA PRO A 102 6.17 -18.93 -2.77
C PRO A 102 6.26 -19.09 -1.25
N SER A 103 5.73 -20.20 -0.72
CA SER A 103 5.59 -20.37 0.73
C SER A 103 6.92 -20.28 1.48
N ASN A 104 8.00 -20.79 0.89
CA ASN A 104 9.36 -20.73 1.44
C ASN A 104 10.00 -19.32 1.39
N GLU A 105 9.43 -18.37 0.64
CA GLU A 105 9.96 -17.01 0.46
C GLU A 105 9.29 -15.98 1.38
N VAL A 106 8.10 -16.27 1.93
CA VAL A 106 7.27 -15.28 2.65
C VAL A 106 8.03 -14.61 3.79
N ARG A 107 8.66 -15.39 4.68
CA ARG A 107 9.37 -14.84 5.85
C ARG A 107 10.53 -13.93 5.47
N GLN A 108 11.34 -14.38 4.51
CA GLN A 108 12.49 -13.61 4.03
C GLN A 108 12.04 -12.33 3.33
N LEU A 109 11.01 -12.41 2.49
CA LEU A 109 10.48 -11.27 1.77
C LEU A 109 9.87 -10.22 2.71
N VAL A 110 9.10 -10.64 3.72
CA VAL A 110 8.57 -9.73 4.75
C VAL A 110 9.70 -8.98 5.43
N THR A 111 10.72 -9.70 5.91
CA THR A 111 11.87 -9.10 6.60
C THR A 111 12.55 -8.03 5.73
N GLN A 112 12.73 -8.30 4.44
CA GLN A 112 13.30 -7.32 3.49
C GLN A 112 12.38 -6.11 3.27
N LEU A 113 11.09 -6.35 3.04
CA LEU A 113 10.13 -5.31 2.70
C LEU A 113 9.80 -4.39 3.88
N ARG A 114 9.93 -4.88 5.12
CA ARG A 114 9.75 -4.06 6.32
C ARG A 114 10.73 -2.91 6.42
N HIS A 115 11.86 -2.95 5.74
CA HIS A 115 12.79 -1.82 5.65
C HIS A 115 12.39 -0.79 4.57
N ARG A 116 11.55 -1.18 3.61
CA ARG A 116 11.13 -0.33 2.48
C ARG A 116 9.76 0.31 2.67
N ALA A 117 8.86 -0.39 3.36
CA ALA A 117 7.49 0.06 3.62
C ALA A 117 7.08 -0.16 5.07
N GLY A 118 6.28 0.77 5.59
CA GLY A 118 5.69 0.70 6.93
C GLY A 118 4.48 -0.23 6.98
N TYR A 119 3.83 -0.45 5.83
CA TYR A 119 2.63 -1.26 5.71
C TYR A 119 2.84 -2.32 4.65
N LEU A 120 2.48 -3.57 4.96
CA LEU A 120 2.69 -4.72 4.10
C LEU A 120 1.45 -5.60 4.08
N PHE A 121 1.13 -6.16 2.93
CA PHE A 121 0.26 -7.32 2.79
C PHE A 121 0.93 -8.32 1.86
N LEU A 122 1.25 -9.51 2.38
CA LEU A 122 1.85 -10.58 1.60
C LEU A 122 1.00 -11.85 1.71
N THR A 123 0.81 -12.52 0.57
CA THR A 123 0.05 -13.77 0.52
C THR A 123 0.61 -14.73 -0.53
N GLY A 124 0.51 -16.03 -0.22
CA GLY A 124 0.85 -17.09 -1.17
C GLY A 124 -0.26 -17.40 -2.18
N LEU A 125 -1.47 -16.84 -1.98
CA LEU A 125 -2.57 -17.00 -2.92
C LEU A 125 -2.26 -16.27 -4.23
N SER A 126 -2.56 -16.91 -5.35
CA SER A 126 -2.45 -16.31 -6.70
C SER A 126 -3.79 -15.85 -7.28
N GLU A 127 -4.90 -16.24 -6.67
CA GLU A 127 -6.26 -15.91 -7.07
C GLU A 127 -7.09 -15.61 -5.84
N ASN A 128 -8.09 -14.73 -5.98
CA ASN A 128 -8.99 -14.33 -4.87
C ASN A 128 -8.23 -13.96 -3.59
N TYR A 129 -7.03 -13.37 -3.75
CA TYR A 129 -6.05 -13.17 -2.69
C TYR A 129 -6.46 -12.11 -1.65
N TYR A 130 -7.54 -11.36 -1.92
CA TYR A 130 -8.19 -10.47 -0.97
C TYR A 130 -9.41 -11.06 -0.28
N ALA A 131 -9.94 -12.20 -0.77
CA ALA A 131 -11.19 -12.78 -0.28
C ALA A 131 -10.99 -13.85 0.82
N SER A 132 -9.74 -14.26 1.10
CA SER A 132 -9.44 -15.26 2.11
C SER A 132 -7.99 -15.21 2.58
N PHE A 133 -7.72 -15.82 3.73
CA PHE A 133 -6.36 -16.04 4.20
C PHE A 133 -5.76 -17.29 3.58
N GLY A 134 -4.60 -17.15 2.93
CA GLY A 134 -3.86 -18.29 2.38
C GLY A 134 -3.11 -19.10 3.44
N PRO A 135 -2.57 -20.27 3.07
CA PRO A 135 -1.80 -21.13 3.99
C PRO A 135 -0.58 -20.44 4.62
N THR A 136 -0.04 -19.41 3.96
CA THR A 136 1.14 -18.66 4.42
C THR A 136 0.83 -17.49 5.35
N TRP A 137 -0.45 -17.26 5.68
CA TRP A 137 -0.87 -16.13 6.52
C TRP A 137 -0.17 -16.10 7.88
N SER A 138 -0.07 -17.25 8.55
CA SER A 138 0.61 -17.34 9.85
C SER A 138 2.11 -17.02 9.75
N ASP A 139 2.77 -17.41 8.66
CA ASP A 139 4.19 -17.07 8.42
C ASP A 139 4.38 -15.58 8.18
N PHE A 140 3.47 -14.96 7.41
CA PHE A 140 3.45 -13.52 7.18
C PHE A 140 3.31 -12.75 8.50
N VAL A 141 2.28 -13.07 9.29
CA VAL A 141 2.02 -12.40 10.58
C VAL A 141 3.19 -12.60 11.55
N ALA A 142 3.74 -13.82 11.64
CA ALA A 142 4.91 -14.08 12.48
C ALA A 142 6.11 -13.23 12.06
N ALA A 143 6.43 -13.15 10.76
CA ALA A 143 7.54 -12.34 10.25
C ALA A 143 7.31 -10.82 10.38
N MET A 144 6.06 -10.36 10.47
CA MET A 144 5.76 -8.96 10.79
C MET A 144 6.02 -8.61 12.26
N SER A 145 5.95 -9.60 13.15
CA SER A 145 6.09 -9.41 14.61
C SER A 145 7.53 -9.54 15.14
N THR A 146 8.47 -10.00 14.33
CA THR A 146 9.89 -10.08 14.74
C THR A 146 10.49 -8.68 14.84
N GLU A 147 11.46 -8.45 15.73
CA GLU A 147 12.14 -7.14 15.81
C GLU A 147 12.98 -6.83 14.56
#